data_AF-A0AAN6PTL9-F1
#
_entry.id   AF-A0AAN6PTL9-F1
#
_cell.length_a   1.000
_cell.length_b   1.000
_cell.length_c   1.000
_cell.angle_alpha   90.00
_cell.angle_beta   90.00
_cell.angle_gamma   90.00
#
_symmetry.space_group_name_H-M   'P 1'
#
loop_
_entity.id
_entity.type
_entity.pdbx_description
1 polymer ?
#
loop_
_entity_poly.entity_id
_entity_poly.type
_entity_poly.pdbx_seq_one_letter_code
_entity_poly.pdbx_strand_id
1 'polypeptide(L)'
;FFSGRIARAILGLNNFVILASSVIITAIMAYFVARGLRGTIPIYLLVIGVITLFFYLFAMVLPVLKSYRGYMLPLNLALTYLWLTGLIFTSLYWSMDRCQPLWCGRKHAVQAFYIIGFVFLLANTILEAMMWATHRRNRVAGDREKNQPLTAAPAGTTTAPANGHHG
;
A
#
# COMPACT_ATOMS: atom_id res chain seq x y z
N PHE A 1 -1.17 0.15 -21.52
CA PHE A 1 -1.32 -1.21 -22.08
C PHE A 1 -0.58 -2.31 -21.28
N PHE A 2 -0.30 -2.11 -19.98
CA PHE A 2 0.02 -3.25 -19.10
C PHE A 2 -1.30 -3.85 -18.60
N SER A 3 -1.56 -5.07 -19.06
CA SER A 3 -2.84 -5.78 -18.99
C SER A 3 -3.47 -5.72 -17.59
N GLY A 4 -4.74 -5.32 -17.47
CA GLY A 4 -5.45 -5.27 -16.19
C GLY A 4 -5.46 -6.61 -15.43
N ARG A 5 -5.13 -7.72 -16.09
CA ARG A 5 -4.89 -9.04 -15.49
C ARG A 5 -3.58 -9.10 -14.69
N ILE A 6 -2.50 -8.48 -15.18
CA ILE A 6 -1.19 -8.45 -14.52
C ILE A 6 -1.26 -7.58 -13.26
N ALA A 7 -1.89 -6.41 -13.34
CA ALA A 7 -2.09 -5.55 -12.17
C ALA A 7 -2.92 -6.26 -11.09
N ARG A 8 -3.96 -7.00 -11.47
CA ARG A 8 -4.77 -7.81 -10.54
C ARG A 8 -3.98 -9.00 -9.98
N ALA A 9 -3.14 -9.65 -10.79
CA ALA A 9 -2.30 -10.75 -10.34
C ALA A 9 -1.23 -10.29 -9.34
N ILE A 10 -0.55 -9.16 -9.60
CA ILE A 10 0.43 -8.57 -8.69
C ILE A 10 -0.24 -8.13 -7.39
N LEU A 11 -1.41 -7.48 -7.47
CA LEU A 11 -2.16 -7.08 -6.28
C LEU A 11 -2.62 -8.29 -5.47
N GLY A 12 -3.12 -9.33 -6.13
CA GLY A 12 -3.51 -10.59 -5.48
C GLY A 12 -2.34 -11.30 -4.81
N LEU A 13 -1.18 -11.34 -5.47
CA LEU A 13 0.03 -11.95 -4.92
C LEU A 13 0.56 -11.18 -3.70
N ASN A 14 0.62 -9.84 -3.78
CA ASN A 14 1.01 -9.00 -2.65
C ASN A 14 0.04 -9.19 -1.48
N ASN A 15 -1.27 -9.18 -1.74
CA ASN A 15 -2.27 -9.41 -0.69
C ASN A 15 -2.15 -10.81 -0.07
N PHE A 16 -1.84 -11.83 -0.87
CA PHE A 16 -1.61 -13.18 -0.37
C PHE A 16 -0.38 -13.27 0.54
N VAL A 17 0.74 -12.65 0.16
CA VAL A 17 1.96 -12.64 0.97
C VAL A 17 1.75 -11.90 2.30
N ILE A 18 0.98 -10.79 2.27
CA ILE A 18 0.62 -10.04 3.47
C ILE A 18 -0.29 -10.86 4.37
N LEU A 19 -1.31 -11.51 3.80
CA LEU A 19 -2.21 -12.41 4.52
C LEU A 19 -1.42 -13.53 5.19
N ALA A 20 -0.58 -14.24 4.43
CA ALA A 20 0.25 -15.32 4.95
C ALA A 20 1.17 -14.85 6.08
N SER A 21 1.81 -13.68 5.93
CA SER A 21 2.69 -13.10 6.96
C SER A 21 1.91 -12.77 8.24
N SER A 22 0.70 -12.20 8.11
CA SER A 22 -0.16 -11.90 9.26
C SER A 22 -0.62 -13.16 10.00
N VAL A 23 -1.02 -14.22 9.27
CA VAL A 23 -1.41 -15.51 9.85
C VAL A 23 -0.25 -16.13 10.65
N ILE A 24 0.95 -16.14 10.07
CA ILE A 24 2.14 -16.72 10.72
C ILE A 24 2.45 -15.97 12.03
N ILE A 25 2.46 -14.63 12.00
CA ILE A 25 2.72 -13.81 13.19
C ILE A 25 1.64 -14.03 14.25
N THR A 26 0.36 -14.01 13.88
CA THR A 26 -0.75 -14.24 14.80
C THR A 26 -0.69 -15.63 15.42
N ALA A 27 -0.37 -16.66 14.64
CA ALA A 27 -0.23 -18.03 15.14
C ALA A 27 0.92 -18.18 16.15
N ILE A 28 2.09 -17.61 15.82
CA ILE A 28 3.25 -17.65 16.72
C ILE A 28 2.97 -16.85 18.00
N MET A 29 2.40 -15.65 17.90
CA MET A 29 2.09 -14.82 19.07
C MET A 29 1.00 -15.43 19.94
N ALA A 30 -0.05 -16.02 19.35
CA ALA A 30 -1.09 -16.73 20.09
C ALA A 30 -0.50 -17.91 20.87
N TYR A 31 0.46 -18.63 20.29
CA TYR A 31 1.17 -19.71 20.97
C TYR A 31 2.00 -19.22 22.17
N PHE A 32 2.68 -18.07 22.05
CA PHE A 32 3.42 -17.46 23.16
C PHE A 32 2.50 -16.99 24.29
N VAL A 33 1.34 -16.41 23.96
CA VAL A 33 0.33 -15.99 24.95
C VAL A 33 -0.26 -17.20 25.67
N ALA A 34 -0.61 -18.27 24.94
CA ALA A 34 -1.17 -19.49 25.51
C ALA A 34 -0.21 -20.21 26.47
N ARG A 35 1.11 -20.08 26.27
CA ARG A 35 2.15 -20.67 27.13
C ARG A 35 2.57 -19.80 28.32
N GLY A 36 1.91 -18.68 28.56
CA GLY A 36 2.07 -17.92 29.81
C GLY A 36 3.17 -16.87 29.81
N LEU A 37 3.75 -16.49 28.65
CA LEU A 37 4.51 -15.25 28.55
C LEU A 37 3.53 -14.06 28.56
N ARG A 38 3.04 -13.70 29.76
CA ARG A 38 2.13 -12.56 30.01
C ARG A 38 2.86 -11.21 29.92
N GLY A 39 3.59 -10.99 28.83
CA GLY A 39 4.20 -9.70 28.52
C GLY A 39 3.22 -8.79 27.78
N THR A 40 3.27 -7.49 28.04
CA THR A 40 2.46 -6.52 27.31
C THR A 40 2.84 -6.44 25.82
N ILE A 41 4.13 -6.61 25.51
CA ILE A 41 4.68 -6.56 24.14
C ILE A 41 4.13 -7.67 23.21
N PRO A 42 4.13 -8.97 23.57
CA PRO A 42 3.56 -10.01 22.70
C PRO A 42 2.06 -9.82 22.45
N ILE A 43 1.31 -9.23 23.40
CA ILE A 43 -0.10 -8.89 23.20
C ILE A 43 -0.25 -7.78 22.15
N TYR A 44 0.57 -6.72 22.19
CA TYR A 44 0.54 -5.68 21.16
C TYR A 44 0.88 -6.22 19.76
N LEU A 45 1.89 -7.09 19.67
CA LEU A 45 2.27 -7.74 18.41
C LEU A 45 1.15 -8.64 17.88
N LEU A 46 0.48 -9.39 18.76
CA LEU A 46 -0.69 -10.18 18.42
C LEU A 46 -1.81 -9.32 17.84
N VAL A 47 -2.15 -8.20 18.49
CA VAL A 47 -3.22 -7.30 18.05
C VAL A 47 -2.92 -6.72 16.68
N ILE A 48 -1.69 -6.28 16.42
CA ILE A 48 -1.25 -5.80 15.09
C ILE A 48 -1.46 -6.88 14.01
N GLY A 49 -1.08 -8.13 14.32
CA GLY A 49 -1.28 -9.28 13.43
C GLY A 49 -2.76 -9.56 13.15
N VAL A 50 -3.60 -9.60 14.19
CA VAL A 50 -5.05 -9.88 14.07
C VAL A 50 -5.78 -8.80 13.29
N ILE A 51 -5.48 -7.52 13.54
CA ILE A 51 -6.08 -6.40 12.80
C ILE A 51 -5.74 -6.52 11.31
N THR A 52 -4.46 -6.77 11.00
CA THR A 52 -4.03 -6.95 9.60
C THR A 52 -4.71 -8.15 8.96
N LEU A 53 -4.75 -9.28 9.66
CA LEU A 53 -5.40 -10.51 9.21
C LEU A 53 -6.86 -10.27 8.88
N PHE A 54 -7.61 -9.62 9.77
CA PHE A 54 -9.01 -9.28 9.56
C PHE A 54 -9.17 -8.45 8.28
N PHE A 55 -8.48 -7.30 8.19
CA PHE A 55 -8.61 -6.40 7.04
C PHE A 55 -8.18 -7.05 5.72
N TYR A 56 -7.10 -7.84 5.71
CA TYR A 56 -6.63 -8.51 4.50
C TYR A 56 -7.48 -9.73 4.11
N LEU A 57 -8.12 -10.40 5.07
CA LEU A 57 -9.12 -11.43 4.79
C LEU A 57 -10.32 -10.81 4.05
N PHE A 58 -10.83 -9.67 4.52
CA PHE A 58 -11.86 -8.92 3.80
C PHE A 58 -11.32 -8.46 2.44
N ALA A 59 -10.10 -7.91 2.38
CA ALA A 59 -9.49 -7.48 1.12
C ALA A 59 -9.40 -8.59 0.07
N MET A 60 -9.28 -9.87 0.49
CA MET A 60 -9.31 -11.03 -0.40
C MET A 60 -10.71 -11.36 -0.93
N VAL A 61 -11.77 -10.98 -0.21
CA VAL A 61 -13.20 -11.12 -0.61
C VAL A 61 -13.69 -9.93 -1.46
N LEU A 62 -12.99 -8.80 -1.36
CA LEU A 62 -13.26 -7.57 -2.11
C LEU A 62 -13.04 -7.58 -3.64
N PRO A 63 -12.32 -8.51 -4.32
CA PRO A 63 -12.22 -8.48 -5.79
C PRO A 63 -13.56 -8.67 -6.54
N VAL A 64 -14.66 -8.95 -5.83
CA VAL A 64 -16.03 -8.99 -6.36
C VAL A 64 -16.63 -7.58 -6.53
N LEU A 65 -16.20 -6.58 -5.75
CA LEU A 65 -16.74 -5.23 -5.79
C LEU A 65 -15.93 -4.34 -6.74
N LYS A 66 -16.37 -4.26 -8.00
CA LYS A 66 -15.81 -3.47 -9.12
C LYS A 66 -15.67 -1.94 -8.90
N SER A 67 -15.81 -1.42 -7.68
CA SER A 67 -15.80 0.02 -7.39
C SER A 67 -14.98 0.37 -6.13
N TYR A 68 -13.70 -0.03 -6.10
CA TYR A 68 -12.75 0.40 -5.05
C TYR A 68 -11.98 1.64 -5.52
N ARG A 69 -12.63 2.81 -5.52
CA ARG A 69 -11.99 4.11 -5.85
C ARG A 69 -11.33 4.71 -4.59
N GLY A 70 -10.12 4.27 -4.25
CA GLY A 70 -9.18 5.02 -3.40
C GLY A 70 -9.35 4.95 -1.87
N TYR A 71 -10.26 4.13 -1.33
CA TYR A 71 -10.42 3.95 0.12
C TYR A 71 -9.41 2.98 0.77
N MET A 72 -8.64 2.22 0.00
CA MET A 72 -7.62 1.28 0.51
C MET A 72 -6.31 1.97 0.88
N LEU A 73 -6.04 3.16 0.34
CA LEU A 73 -4.81 3.92 0.59
C LEU A 73 -4.59 4.28 2.08
N PRO A 74 -5.54 4.89 2.80
CA PRO A 74 -5.36 5.17 4.23
C PRO A 74 -5.29 3.89 5.07
N LEU A 75 -5.96 2.82 4.65
CA LEU A 75 -5.90 1.51 5.33
C LEU A 75 -4.51 0.88 5.19
N ASN A 76 -3.96 0.86 3.97
CA ASN A 76 -2.62 0.36 3.67
C ASN A 76 -1.53 1.20 4.37
N LEU A 77 -1.71 2.52 4.44
CA LEU A 77 -0.81 3.41 5.18
C LEU A 77 -0.85 3.14 6.70
N ALA A 78 -2.05 3.04 7.28
CA ALA A 78 -2.22 2.74 8.70
C ALA A 78 -1.59 1.38 9.04
N LEU A 79 -1.85 0.35 8.22
CA LEU A 79 -1.25 -0.95 8.41
C LEU A 79 0.28 -0.90 8.24
N THR A 80 0.82 -0.11 7.30
CA THR A 80 2.28 0.06 7.16
C THR A 80 2.89 0.63 8.45
N TYR A 81 2.22 1.60 9.06
CA TYR A 81 2.64 2.18 10.34
C TYR A 81 2.55 1.19 11.50
N LEU A 82 1.45 0.42 11.59
CA LEU A 82 1.30 -0.64 12.60
C LEU A 82 2.37 -1.74 12.44
N TRP A 83 2.73 -2.12 11.22
CA TRP A 83 3.78 -3.09 10.98
C TRP A 83 5.18 -2.56 11.32
N LEU A 84 5.45 -1.28 11.01
CA LEU A 84 6.70 -0.63 11.38
C LEU A 84 6.89 -0.58 12.89
N THR A 85 5.84 -0.22 13.64
CA THR A 85 5.89 -0.21 15.11
C THR A 85 6.12 -1.62 15.66
N GLY A 86 5.47 -2.64 15.11
CA GLY A 86 5.74 -4.04 15.45
C GLY A 86 7.19 -4.47 15.19
N LEU A 87 7.78 -4.03 14.08
CA LEU A 87 9.19 -4.28 13.73
C LEU A 87 10.15 -3.62 14.72
N ILE A 88 9.85 -2.39 15.15
CA ILE A 88 10.65 -1.69 16.15
C ILE A 88 10.59 -2.44 17.49
N PHE A 89 9.41 -2.80 17.97
CA PHE A 89 9.26 -3.49 19.26
C PHE A 89 9.88 -4.89 19.26
N THR A 90 9.73 -5.65 18.16
CA THR A 90 10.41 -6.94 18.01
C THR A 90 11.93 -6.78 18.01
N SER A 91 12.47 -5.74 17.37
CA SER A 91 13.92 -5.51 17.36
C SER A 91 14.46 -5.13 18.75
N LEU A 92 13.71 -4.31 19.51
CA LEU A 92 14.13 -3.87 20.85
C LEU A 92 14.04 -4.99 21.90
N TYR A 93 12.95 -5.76 21.93
CA TYR A 93 12.75 -6.80 22.95
C TYR A 93 13.70 -8.00 22.75
N TRP A 94 14.20 -8.23 21.54
CA TRP A 94 14.94 -9.44 21.19
C TRP A 94 16.45 -9.22 21.16
N SER A 95 16.87 -7.95 21.16
CA SER A 95 18.27 -7.53 21.31
C SER A 95 18.76 -7.65 22.77
N MET A 96 17.85 -7.60 23.75
CA MET A 96 18.20 -7.52 25.19
C MET A 96 18.20 -8.86 25.92
N ASP A 97 17.71 -9.93 25.31
CA ASP A 97 17.37 -11.18 26.01
C ASP A 97 18.43 -12.26 25.69
N ARG A 98 19.21 -12.67 26.70
CA ARG A 98 20.26 -13.71 26.59
C ARG A 98 19.60 -15.01 26.08
N CYS A 99 19.82 -15.36 24.82
CA CYS A 99 19.16 -16.49 24.17
C CYS A 99 19.39 -17.82 24.89
N GLN A 100 18.31 -18.49 25.32
CA GLN A 100 18.34 -19.93 25.55
C GLN A 100 18.20 -20.67 24.21
N PRO A 101 19.02 -21.70 23.94
CA PRO A 101 19.27 -22.23 22.58
C PRO A 101 18.01 -22.74 21.85
N LEU A 102 16.99 -23.21 22.58
CA LEU A 102 15.78 -23.78 21.97
C LEU A 102 14.77 -22.72 21.45
N TRP A 103 14.89 -21.48 21.92
CA TRP A 103 13.91 -20.41 21.66
C TRP A 103 14.49 -19.31 20.76
N CYS A 104 15.79 -19.37 20.46
CA CYS A 104 16.48 -18.36 19.66
C CYS A 104 16.03 -18.35 18.19
N GLY A 105 15.84 -19.53 17.58
CA GLY A 105 15.43 -19.61 16.17
C GLY A 105 14.00 -19.10 15.92
N ARG A 106 13.06 -19.42 16.81
CA ARG A 106 11.67 -18.91 16.73
C ARG A 106 11.60 -17.43 16.97
N LYS A 107 12.53 -16.92 17.78
CA LYS A 107 12.73 -15.51 17.92
C LYS A 107 13.12 -14.94 16.54
N HIS A 108 14.32 -15.14 16.03
CA HIS A 108 14.72 -14.54 14.73
C HIS A 108 13.74 -14.76 13.54
N ALA A 109 13.03 -15.89 13.50
CA ALA A 109 11.96 -16.13 12.52
C ALA A 109 10.86 -15.06 12.53
N VAL A 110 10.30 -14.71 13.69
CA VAL A 110 9.22 -13.69 13.78
C VAL A 110 9.71 -12.33 13.29
N GLN A 111 10.94 -11.94 13.64
CA GLN A 111 11.52 -10.68 13.17
C GLN A 111 11.63 -10.66 11.63
N ALA A 112 12.05 -11.77 11.03
CA ALA A 112 12.12 -11.91 9.58
C ALA A 112 10.73 -11.80 8.92
N PHE A 113 9.70 -12.45 9.49
CA PHE A 113 8.33 -12.36 8.95
C PHE A 113 7.74 -10.94 9.06
N TYR A 114 8.08 -10.18 10.10
CA TYR A 114 7.71 -8.77 10.21
C TYR A 114 8.34 -7.91 9.11
N ILE A 115 9.62 -8.14 8.79
CA ILE A 115 10.32 -7.42 7.71
C ILE A 115 9.70 -7.76 6.36
N ILE A 116 9.48 -9.05 6.09
CA ILE A 116 8.87 -9.50 4.83
C ILE A 116 7.49 -8.87 4.67
N GLY A 117 6.61 -9.03 5.65
CA GLY A 117 5.27 -8.47 5.58
C GLY A 117 5.29 -6.94 5.42
N PHE A 118 6.17 -6.23 6.14
CA PHE A 118 6.34 -4.78 6.01
C PHE A 118 6.75 -4.35 4.60
N VAL A 119 7.73 -5.02 3.98
CA VAL A 119 8.19 -4.68 2.62
C VAL A 119 7.08 -4.85 1.59
N PHE A 120 6.33 -5.95 1.65
CA PHE A 120 5.21 -6.18 0.74
C PHE A 120 4.05 -5.21 0.99
N LEU A 121 3.78 -4.85 2.23
CA LEU A 121 2.78 -3.84 2.59
C LEU A 121 3.17 -2.45 2.08
N LEU A 122 4.45 -2.08 2.24
CA LEU A 122 5.00 -0.82 1.77
C LEU A 122 4.93 -0.74 0.25
N ALA A 123 5.29 -1.82 -0.46
CA ALA A 123 5.16 -1.90 -1.91
C ALA A 123 3.70 -1.72 -2.34
N ASN A 124 2.73 -2.32 -1.63
CA ASN A 124 1.31 -2.14 -1.89
C ASN A 124 0.87 -0.68 -1.72
N THR A 125 1.28 -0.05 -0.62
CA THR A 125 1.01 1.38 -0.32
C THR A 125 1.61 2.30 -1.38
N ILE A 126 2.86 2.05 -1.83
CA ILE A 126 3.52 2.85 -2.86
C ILE A 126 2.79 2.75 -4.20
N LEU A 127 2.41 1.54 -4.62
CA LEU A 127 1.67 1.33 -5.87
C LEU A 127 0.34 2.08 -5.85
N GLU A 128 -0.37 2.04 -4.73
CA GLU A 128 -1.64 2.75 -4.58
C GLU A 128 -1.46 4.27 -4.50
N ALA A 129 -0.40 4.74 -3.83
CA ALA A 129 -0.03 6.16 -3.77
C ALA A 129 0.35 6.72 -5.14
N MET A 130 1.11 5.98 -5.95
CA MET A 130 1.44 6.37 -7.32
C MET A 130 0.19 6.49 -8.18
N MET A 131 -0.74 5.53 -8.09
CA MET A 131 -2.02 5.58 -8.82
C MET A 131 -2.87 6.79 -8.40
N TRP A 132 -2.93 7.09 -7.10
CA TRP A 132 -3.62 8.28 -6.60
C TRP A 132 -2.98 9.58 -7.09
N ALA A 133 -1.64 9.66 -7.08
CA ALA A 133 -0.90 10.81 -7.59
C ALA A 133 -1.18 11.06 -9.09
N THR A 134 -1.24 10.01 -9.90
CA THR A 134 -1.59 10.11 -11.33
C THR A 134 -3.04 10.55 -11.53
N HIS A 135 -3.99 10.01 -10.74
CA HIS A 135 -5.39 10.47 -10.79
C HIS A 135 -5.55 11.93 -10.37
N ARG A 136 -4.78 12.39 -9.37
CA ARG A 136 -4.78 13.79 -8.92
C ARG A 136 -4.23 14.72 -10.00
N ARG A 137 -3.14 14.33 -10.67
CA ARG A 137 -2.58 15.07 -11.82
C ARG A 137 -3.59 15.20 -12.96
N ASN A 138 -4.29 14.12 -13.30
CA ASN A 138 -5.30 14.15 -14.37
C ASN A 138 -6.53 15.00 -14.01
N ARG A 139 -6.95 15.05 -12.73
CA ARG A 139 -8.03 15.95 -12.29
C ARG A 139 -7.63 17.43 -12.40
N VAL A 140 -6.43 17.77 -11.92
CA VAL A 140 -5.92 19.16 -11.99
C VAL A 140 -5.71 19.60 -13.45
N ALA A 141 -5.27 18.69 -14.33
CA ALA A 141 -5.14 18.97 -15.77
C ALA A 141 -6.51 19.19 -16.44
N GLY A 142 -7.52 18.36 -16.11
CA GLY A 142 -8.88 18.52 -16.62
C GLY A 142 -9.58 19.80 -16.14
N ASP A 143 -9.35 20.21 -14.89
CA ASP A 143 -9.86 21.49 -14.38
C ASP A 143 -9.17 22.70 -15.03
N ARG A 144 -7.90 22.58 -15.44
CA ARG A 144 -7.20 23.61 -16.22
C ARG A 144 -7.76 23.74 -17.64
N GLU A 145 -8.04 22.62 -18.31
CA GLU A 145 -8.62 22.61 -19.65
C GLU A 145 -10.05 23.15 -19.66
N LYS A 146 -10.84 22.84 -18.62
CA LYS A 146 -12.22 23.36 -18.48
C LYS A 146 -12.28 24.85 -18.15
N ASN A 147 -11.21 25.41 -17.57
CA ASN A 147 -11.07 26.83 -17.25
C ASN A 147 -10.30 27.62 -18.30
N GLN A 148 -9.85 26.99 -19.41
CA GLN A 148 -9.27 27.72 -20.53
C GLN A 148 -10.42 28.36 -21.33
N PRO A 149 -10.58 29.69 -21.32
CA PRO A 149 -11.57 30.34 -22.15
C PRO A 149 -11.23 30.06 -23.62
N LEU A 150 -12.26 30.02 -24.47
CA LEU A 150 -12.22 29.92 -25.94
C LEU A 150 -11.44 31.07 -26.65
N THR A 151 -10.44 31.67 -26.01
CA THR A 151 -9.68 32.81 -26.52
C THR A 151 -8.33 32.36 -27.04
N ALA A 152 -8.31 31.69 -28.19
CA ALA A 152 -7.18 31.68 -29.11
C ALA A 152 -7.60 31.01 -30.44
N ALA A 153 -8.60 31.57 -31.12
CA ALA A 153 -8.63 31.45 -32.57
C ALA A 153 -7.39 32.18 -33.13
N PRO A 154 -6.57 31.55 -34.00
CA PRO A 154 -5.40 32.20 -34.54
C PRO A 154 -5.85 33.29 -35.50
N ALA A 155 -5.62 34.56 -35.12
CA ALA A 155 -5.68 35.67 -36.05
C ALA A 155 -4.55 35.49 -37.07
N GLY A 156 -4.88 34.85 -38.19
CA GLY A 156 -4.00 34.68 -39.32
C GLY A 156 -3.58 36.04 -39.87
N THR A 157 -2.29 36.32 -39.73
CA THR A 157 -1.55 37.35 -40.46
C THR A 157 -1.92 37.32 -41.94
N THR A 158 -2.57 38.38 -42.44
CA THR A 158 -2.75 38.58 -43.88
C THR A 158 -1.80 39.70 -44.32
N THR A 159 -0.63 39.30 -44.82
CA THR A 159 0.25 40.16 -45.62
C THR A 159 -0.34 40.30 -47.03
N ALA A 160 -0.46 41.54 -47.50
CA ALA A 160 -0.78 41.89 -48.89
C ALA A 160 0.30 41.38 -49.87
N PRO A 161 -0.05 41.18 -51.16
CA PRO A 161 0.37 42.18 -52.16
C PRO A 161 -0.66 42.50 -53.28
N ALA A 162 -0.31 43.55 -54.04
CA ALA A 162 -0.98 44.24 -55.15
C ALA A 162 -1.57 43.38 -56.30
N ASN A 163 -2.59 43.88 -57.04
CA ASN A 163 -2.45 44.59 -58.35
C ASN A 163 -3.78 44.68 -59.18
N GLY A 164 -4.02 45.84 -59.82
CA GLY A 164 -4.88 46.07 -61.02
C GLY A 164 -6.41 46.11 -60.86
N HIS A 165 -7.24 46.74 -61.71
CA HIS A 165 -7.15 47.71 -62.81
C HIS A 165 -8.60 47.91 -63.32
N HIS A 166 -9.07 49.16 -63.50
CA HIS A 166 -10.09 49.62 -64.48
C HIS A 166 -11.58 49.25 -64.35
N GLY A 167 -12.43 50.28 -64.51
CA GLY A 167 -13.85 50.15 -64.85
C GLY A 167 -14.73 51.23 -64.24
#